data_AF-A0A4Q7KHD2-F1
#
_entry.id   AF-A0A4Q7KHD2-F1
#
_cell.length_a   1.000
_cell.length_b   1.000
_cell.length_c   1.000
_cell.angle_alpha   90.00
_cell.angle_beta   90.00
_cell.angle_gamma   90.00
#
_symmetry.space_group_name_H-M   'P 1'
#
loop_
_entity.id
_entity.type
_entity.pdbx_description
1 polymer ?
#
loop_
_entity_poly.entity_id
_entity_poly.type
_entity_poly.pdbx_seq_one_letter_code
_entity_poly.pdbx_strand_id
1 'polypeptide(L)'
;MPTPLERATLIAAEDLRGDDELLVLSLRGGGLEGRRTDRHEVLLFAYSDPRELVESCGPAQPWVRLRKEELSALPARMEATVLVAIDAWHPEGERYAEQDVREMEPLAYAEHVPPLTEAWIPSLPVVPGARAAQVELYAVRPGEPMLLAYGSLEDLRACCGEHQAAIRVNPEDLDAVTAEAGAHGVLFDAVLDQELRYSGPVVDWAHRDVC
;
A
#
# COMPACT_ATOMS: atom_id res chain seq x y z
N MET A 1 -31.68 6.13 -13.64
CA MET A 1 -30.74 6.40 -12.54
C MET A 1 -29.81 7.49 -13.02
N PRO A 2 -29.49 8.50 -12.20
CA PRO A 2 -28.51 9.52 -12.56
C PRO A 2 -27.19 8.83 -12.94
N THR A 3 -26.53 9.30 -14.00
CA THR A 3 -25.24 8.73 -14.41
C THR A 3 -24.16 9.06 -13.36
N PRO A 4 -23.14 8.21 -13.14
CA PRO A 4 -22.10 8.44 -12.12
C PRO A 4 -21.41 9.81 -12.19
N LEU A 5 -21.43 10.45 -13.36
CA LEU A 5 -20.92 11.80 -13.63
C LEU A 5 -21.72 12.93 -12.97
N GLU A 6 -22.96 12.71 -12.52
CA GLU A 6 -23.82 13.78 -11.97
C GLU A 6 -23.37 14.28 -10.58
N ARG A 7 -22.38 13.62 -9.96
CA ARG A 7 -21.74 14.06 -8.71
C ARG A 7 -20.26 14.42 -8.86
N ALA A 8 -19.71 14.31 -10.06
CA ALA A 8 -18.30 14.58 -10.32
C ALA A 8 -18.03 16.09 -10.31
N THR A 9 -16.94 16.51 -9.67
CA THR A 9 -16.41 17.86 -9.90
C THR A 9 -15.67 17.84 -11.23
N LEU A 10 -16.35 18.32 -12.27
CA LEU A 10 -15.80 18.51 -13.60
C LEU A 10 -15.20 19.91 -13.70
N ILE A 11 -13.90 19.98 -14.00
CA ILE A 11 -13.17 21.24 -14.14
C ILE A 11 -12.56 21.26 -15.54
N ALA A 12 -12.62 22.40 -16.23
CA ALA A 12 -11.85 22.58 -17.45
C ALA A 12 -10.36 22.50 -17.12
N ALA A 13 -9.56 21.78 -17.91
CA ALA A 13 -8.14 21.61 -17.61
C ALA A 13 -7.41 22.96 -17.51
N GLU A 14 -7.78 23.92 -18.35
CA GLU A 14 -7.27 25.30 -18.36
C GLU A 14 -7.63 26.12 -17.10
N ASP A 15 -8.57 25.65 -16.28
CA ASP A 15 -8.97 26.27 -15.01
C ASP A 15 -8.32 25.60 -13.79
N LEU A 16 -7.53 24.55 -13.99
CA LEU A 16 -6.74 23.96 -12.90
C LEU A 16 -5.68 24.96 -12.42
N ARG A 17 -5.56 25.10 -11.10
CA ARG A 17 -4.63 26.02 -10.44
C ARG A 17 -3.91 25.33 -9.28
N GLY A 18 -2.69 25.78 -9.01
CA GLY A 18 -1.85 25.34 -7.89
C GLY A 18 -0.94 24.18 -8.27
N ASP A 19 0.13 23.99 -7.50
CA ASP A 19 1.25 23.10 -7.84
C ASP A 19 1.02 21.62 -7.46
N ASP A 20 -0.20 21.24 -7.08
CA ASP A 20 -0.48 19.87 -6.65
C ASP A 20 -0.42 18.88 -7.83
N GLU A 21 0.04 17.67 -7.54
CA GLU A 21 0.01 16.55 -8.47
C GLU A 21 -1.30 15.78 -8.36
N LEU A 22 -1.80 15.30 -9.50
CA LEU A 22 -2.95 14.42 -9.60
C LEU A 22 -2.54 13.09 -10.24
N LEU A 23 -3.23 12.02 -9.84
CA LEU A 23 -3.11 10.69 -10.42
C LEU A 23 -4.08 10.58 -11.59
N VAL A 24 -3.56 10.64 -12.81
CA VAL A 24 -4.36 10.69 -14.04
C VAL A 24 -4.35 9.32 -14.69
N LEU A 25 -5.53 8.82 -15.07
CA LEU A 25 -5.64 7.50 -15.69
C LEU A 25 -4.85 7.43 -17.01
N SER A 26 -4.19 6.31 -17.22
CA SER A 26 -3.38 6.06 -18.41
C SER A 26 -3.70 4.70 -19.03
N LEU A 27 -3.37 4.57 -20.31
CA LEU A 27 -3.33 3.31 -21.04
C LEU A 27 -2.04 2.57 -20.67
N ARG A 28 -2.03 1.24 -20.78
CA ARG A 28 -0.82 0.41 -20.56
C ARG A 28 0.41 0.84 -21.38
N GLY A 29 0.19 1.50 -22.53
CA GLY A 29 1.26 2.05 -23.38
C GLY A 29 1.79 3.43 -22.96
N GLY A 30 1.34 3.99 -21.82
CA GLY A 30 1.80 5.27 -21.29
C GLY A 30 1.07 6.51 -21.80
N GLY A 31 0.12 6.37 -22.73
CA GLY A 31 -0.77 7.47 -23.14
C GLY A 31 -1.83 7.77 -22.09
N LEU A 32 -2.35 8.99 -22.03
CA LEU A 32 -3.47 9.32 -21.13
C LEU A 32 -4.76 8.66 -21.60
N GLU A 33 -5.52 8.11 -20.66
CA GLU A 33 -6.83 7.54 -20.93
C GLU A 33 -7.88 8.66 -20.90
N GLY A 34 -8.51 8.91 -22.04
CA GLY A 34 -9.53 9.93 -22.19
C GLY A 34 -10.75 9.44 -22.95
N ARG A 35 -11.94 9.90 -22.52
CA ARG A 35 -13.22 9.59 -23.17
C ARG A 35 -13.70 10.80 -23.95
N ARG A 36 -14.19 10.59 -25.18
CA ARG A 36 -14.84 11.66 -25.93
C ARG A 36 -16.27 11.86 -25.43
N THR A 37 -16.65 13.11 -25.17
CA THR A 37 -18.04 13.49 -24.87
C THR A 37 -18.83 13.69 -26.17
N ASP A 38 -20.16 13.76 -26.07
CA ASP A 38 -21.04 14.09 -27.20
C ASP A 38 -20.79 15.50 -27.77
N ARG A 39 -20.11 16.36 -27.01
CA ARG A 39 -19.71 17.71 -27.42
C ARG A 39 -18.30 17.75 -28.03
N HIS A 40 -17.72 16.59 -28.31
CA HIS A 40 -16.34 16.46 -28.82
C HIS A 40 -15.25 16.95 -27.85
N GLU A 41 -15.55 17.04 -26.55
CA GLU A 41 -14.55 17.31 -25.52
C GLU A 41 -13.83 16.00 -25.14
N VAL A 42 -12.64 16.11 -24.56
CA VAL A 42 -11.91 14.98 -23.98
C VAL A 42 -12.07 15.03 -22.47
N LEU A 43 -12.70 14.00 -21.90
CA LEU A 43 -12.83 13.81 -20.46
C LEU A 43 -11.71 12.92 -19.95
N LEU A 44 -10.90 13.45 -19.04
CA LEU A 44 -9.89 12.72 -18.27
C LEU A 44 -10.38 12.50 -16.84
N PHE A 45 -10.00 11.38 -16.24
CA PHE A 45 -10.22 11.09 -14.82
C PHE A 45 -8.93 11.29 -14.06
N ALA A 46 -9.00 12.04 -12.98
CA ALA A 46 -7.87 12.35 -12.12
C ALA A 46 -8.25 12.18 -10.65
N TYR A 47 -7.31 11.72 -9.83
CA TYR A 47 -7.54 11.47 -8.41
C TYR A 47 -6.48 12.18 -7.57
N SER A 48 -6.91 12.73 -6.44
CA SER A 48 -6.02 13.38 -5.47
C SER A 48 -5.35 12.37 -4.53
N ASP A 49 -5.99 11.22 -4.30
CA ASP A 49 -5.52 10.15 -3.41
C ASP A 49 -5.47 8.79 -4.15
N PRO A 50 -4.38 8.00 -4.01
CA PRO A 50 -4.30 6.65 -4.58
C PRO A 50 -5.43 5.72 -4.15
N ARG A 51 -5.97 5.87 -2.93
CA ARG A 51 -7.06 5.05 -2.40
C ARG A 51 -8.35 5.28 -3.19
N GLU A 52 -8.70 6.54 -3.47
CA GLU A 52 -9.85 6.91 -4.29
C GLU A 52 -9.74 6.34 -5.70
N LEU A 53 -8.53 6.37 -6.29
CA LEU A 53 -8.27 5.74 -7.58
C LEU A 53 -8.53 4.23 -7.54
N VAL A 54 -7.98 3.54 -6.54
CA VAL A 54 -8.12 2.08 -6.40
C VAL A 54 -9.57 1.68 -6.14
N GLU A 55 -10.29 2.40 -5.28
CA GLU A 55 -11.71 2.15 -4.99
C GLU A 55 -12.58 2.37 -6.24
N SER A 56 -12.32 3.45 -6.98
CA SER A 56 -13.07 3.81 -8.18
C SER A 56 -12.78 2.88 -9.36
N CYS A 57 -11.51 2.64 -9.67
CA CYS A 57 -11.06 2.01 -10.93
C CYS A 57 -10.57 0.57 -10.75
N GLY A 58 -10.18 0.17 -9.54
CA GLY A 58 -9.52 -1.10 -9.24
C GLY A 58 -7.98 -0.97 -9.20
N PRO A 59 -7.29 -1.89 -8.51
CA PRO A 59 -5.86 -1.78 -8.22
C PRO A 59 -4.95 -1.95 -9.45
N ALA A 60 -5.46 -2.52 -10.54
CA ALA A 60 -4.70 -2.74 -11.77
C ALA A 60 -4.85 -1.63 -12.81
N GLN A 61 -5.60 -0.57 -12.51
CA GLN A 61 -5.76 0.57 -13.40
C GLN A 61 -4.41 1.30 -13.55
N PRO A 62 -3.87 1.44 -14.77
CA PRO A 62 -2.68 2.25 -15.00
C PRO A 62 -2.98 3.73 -14.79
N TRP A 63 -2.01 4.43 -14.21
CA TRP A 63 -2.07 5.87 -13.98
C TRP A 63 -0.67 6.49 -14.07
N VAL A 64 -0.64 7.81 -14.24
CA VAL A 64 0.57 8.63 -14.18
C VAL A 64 0.35 9.80 -13.25
N ARG A 65 1.42 10.28 -12.62
CA ARG A 65 1.39 11.55 -11.88
C ARG A 65 1.62 12.69 -12.84
N LEU A 66 0.72 13.66 -12.83
CA LEU A 66 0.88 14.93 -13.56
C LEU A 66 0.59 16.09 -12.63
N ARG A 67 1.37 17.16 -12.78
CA ARG A 67 1.06 18.44 -12.16
C ARG A 67 -0.15 19.08 -12.83
N LYS A 68 -0.91 19.88 -12.08
CA LYS A 68 -2.01 20.67 -12.64
C LYS A 68 -1.55 21.61 -13.76
N GLU A 69 -0.32 22.12 -13.71
CA GLU A 69 0.28 22.91 -14.80
C GLU A 69 0.42 22.08 -16.08
N GLU A 70 0.84 20.82 -15.97
CA GLU A 70 0.97 19.92 -17.12
C GLU A 70 -0.39 19.56 -17.72
N LEU A 71 -1.39 19.34 -16.87
CA LEU A 71 -2.77 19.10 -17.27
C LEU A 71 -3.39 20.33 -17.97
N SER A 72 -3.18 21.53 -17.42
CA SER A 72 -3.71 22.77 -18.00
C SER A 72 -3.10 23.13 -19.36
N ALA A 73 -1.94 22.57 -19.70
CA ALA A 73 -1.34 22.69 -21.02
C ALA A 73 -1.89 21.70 -22.06
N LEU A 74 -2.66 20.67 -21.65
CA LEU A 74 -3.18 19.64 -22.56
C LEU A 74 -4.12 20.17 -23.64
N PRO A 75 -5.07 21.09 -23.38
CA PRO A 75 -5.97 21.59 -24.42
C PRO A 75 -5.23 22.14 -25.65
N ALA A 76 -4.15 22.89 -25.42
CA ALA A 76 -3.31 23.43 -26.49
C ALA A 76 -2.55 22.33 -27.25
N ARG A 77 -2.07 21.30 -26.56
CA ARG A 77 -1.33 20.17 -27.17
C ARG A 77 -2.23 19.22 -27.95
N MET A 78 -3.48 19.06 -27.52
CA MET A 78 -4.45 18.14 -28.10
C MET A 78 -5.34 18.82 -29.15
N GLU A 79 -5.28 20.15 -29.26
CA GLU A 79 -6.19 20.96 -30.09
C GLU A 79 -7.67 20.63 -29.77
N ALA A 80 -7.99 20.44 -28.50
CA ALA A 80 -9.31 20.01 -28.02
C ALA A 80 -9.62 20.59 -26.64
N THR A 81 -10.91 20.77 -26.34
CA THR A 81 -11.35 21.08 -24.98
C THR A 81 -11.15 19.85 -24.10
N VAL A 82 -10.41 20.00 -23.00
CA VAL A 82 -10.15 18.93 -22.03
C VAL A 82 -10.87 19.24 -20.73
N LEU A 83 -11.71 18.31 -20.28
CA LEU A 83 -12.35 18.31 -18.98
C LEU A 83 -11.67 17.29 -18.09
N VAL A 84 -11.48 17.63 -16.82
CA VAL A 84 -10.93 16.74 -15.80
C VAL A 84 -12.00 16.49 -14.75
N ALA A 85 -12.40 15.24 -14.61
CA ALA A 85 -13.21 14.76 -13.51
C ALA A 85 -12.28 14.42 -12.34
N ILE A 86 -12.30 15.24 -11.29
CA ILE A 86 -11.47 15.03 -10.09
C ILE A 86 -12.26 14.21 -9.07
N ASP A 87 -11.64 13.16 -8.54
CA ASP A 87 -12.17 12.27 -7.51
C ASP A 87 -13.58 11.77 -7.83
N ALA A 88 -13.83 11.55 -9.12
CA ALA A 88 -15.10 11.09 -9.65
C ALA A 88 -15.10 9.57 -9.79
N TRP A 89 -16.26 8.96 -9.54
CA TRP A 89 -16.45 7.54 -9.80
C TRP A 89 -16.30 7.26 -11.30
N HIS A 90 -15.37 6.37 -11.64
CA HIS A 90 -15.14 5.97 -13.01
C HIS A 90 -16.34 5.14 -13.51
N PRO A 91 -16.90 5.43 -14.70
CA PRO A 91 -18.07 4.72 -15.21
C PRO A 91 -17.83 3.21 -15.26
N GLU A 92 -18.86 2.43 -14.95
CA GLU A 92 -18.84 0.97 -15.07
C GLU A 92 -18.46 0.54 -16.50
N GLY A 93 -17.61 -0.48 -16.63
CA GLY A 93 -17.04 -0.93 -17.90
C GLY A 93 -15.89 -1.92 -17.70
N GLU A 94 -15.15 -2.20 -18.77
CA GLU A 94 -13.93 -3.03 -18.73
C GLU A 94 -12.90 -2.38 -17.81
N ARG A 95 -12.76 -2.93 -16.60
CA ARG A 95 -11.64 -2.62 -15.70
C ARG A 95 -10.44 -3.44 -16.14
N TYR A 96 -9.25 -2.89 -15.98
CA TYR A 96 -8.04 -3.69 -16.17
C TYR A 96 -8.09 -4.86 -15.20
N ALA A 97 -7.97 -6.08 -15.74
CA ALA A 97 -7.87 -7.27 -14.91
C ALA A 97 -6.65 -7.15 -14.01
N GLU A 98 -6.82 -7.56 -12.75
CA GLU A 98 -5.69 -7.78 -11.85
C GLU A 98 -4.70 -8.71 -12.53
N GLN A 99 -3.45 -8.27 -12.63
CA GLN A 99 -2.40 -9.13 -13.11
C GLN A 99 -2.18 -10.23 -12.08
N ASP A 100 -2.10 -11.47 -12.58
CA ASP A 100 -1.66 -12.56 -11.74
C ASP A 100 -0.24 -12.27 -11.28
N VAL A 101 -0.01 -12.30 -9.97
CA VAL A 101 1.31 -12.06 -9.36
C VAL A 101 2.37 -12.99 -9.96
N ARG A 102 1.97 -14.18 -10.44
CA ARG A 102 2.84 -15.15 -11.11
C ARG A 102 3.30 -14.71 -12.51
N GLU A 103 2.57 -13.79 -13.14
CA GLU A 103 2.85 -13.24 -14.47
C GLU A 103 3.58 -11.89 -14.43
N MET A 104 3.68 -11.27 -13.25
CA MET A 104 4.47 -10.05 -13.07
C MET A 104 5.96 -10.38 -13.24
N GLU A 105 6.66 -9.60 -14.06
CA GLU A 105 8.12 -9.69 -14.09
C GLU A 105 8.65 -9.46 -12.66
N PRO A 106 9.59 -10.29 -12.17
CA PRO A 106 10.18 -10.08 -10.86
C PRO A 106 10.71 -8.66 -10.77
N LEU A 107 10.37 -7.95 -9.68
CA LEU A 107 10.96 -6.65 -9.39
C LEU A 107 12.49 -6.77 -9.51
N ALA A 108 13.12 -5.77 -10.14
CA ALA A 108 14.57 -5.72 -10.21
C ALA A 108 15.12 -5.86 -8.79
N TYR A 109 15.94 -6.89 -8.55
CA TYR A 109 16.60 -7.10 -7.26
C TYR A 109 17.32 -5.80 -6.88
N ALA A 110 16.91 -5.17 -5.79
CA ALA A 110 17.64 -4.05 -5.23
C ALA A 110 19.08 -4.49 -4.95
N GLU A 111 20.06 -3.65 -5.29
CA GLU A 111 21.48 -3.96 -5.15
C GLU A 111 21.81 -4.39 -3.71
N HIS A 112 22.38 -5.61 -3.59
CA HIS A 112 23.15 -6.13 -2.46
C HIS A 112 22.73 -5.65 -1.06
N VAL A 113 21.58 -6.13 -0.58
CA VAL A 113 21.33 -6.14 0.87
C VAL A 113 22.40 -7.05 1.50
N PRO A 114 23.22 -6.56 2.44
CA PRO A 114 24.19 -7.41 3.12
C PRO A 114 23.45 -8.58 3.78
N PRO A 115 24.04 -9.79 3.77
CA PRO A 115 23.39 -10.96 4.35
C PRO A 115 23.05 -10.67 5.80
N LEU A 116 21.79 -10.93 6.18
CA LEU A 116 21.38 -10.89 7.58
C LEU A 116 22.30 -11.82 8.38
N THR A 117 22.91 -11.31 9.43
CA THR A 117 23.74 -12.11 10.35
C THR A 117 22.95 -12.58 11.56
N GLU A 118 21.87 -11.88 11.89
CA GLU A 118 20.91 -12.23 12.92
C GLU A 118 19.55 -11.69 12.53
N ALA A 119 18.49 -12.33 13.02
CA ALA A 119 17.12 -11.85 12.88
C ALA A 119 16.46 -11.80 14.26
N TRP A 120 15.77 -10.70 14.51
CA TRP A 120 15.03 -10.44 15.74
C TRP A 120 13.54 -10.48 15.46
N ILE A 121 12.80 -11.27 16.23
CA ILE A 121 11.37 -11.52 16.02
C ILE A 121 10.60 -11.09 17.27
N PRO A 122 9.51 -10.32 17.14
CA PRO A 122 8.60 -10.03 18.25
C PRO A 122 8.03 -11.31 18.86
N SER A 123 8.12 -11.42 20.18
CA SER A 123 7.64 -12.56 20.92
C SER A 123 6.82 -12.14 22.12
N LEU A 124 6.02 -13.09 22.62
CA LEU A 124 5.49 -12.98 23.97
C LEU A 124 6.65 -13.10 24.98
N PRO A 125 6.60 -12.36 26.10
CA PRO A 125 7.61 -12.47 27.15
C PRO A 125 7.85 -13.91 27.58
N VAL A 126 9.12 -14.32 27.59
CA VAL A 126 9.53 -15.69 27.94
C VAL A 126 9.88 -15.74 29.43
N VAL A 127 9.24 -16.65 30.17
CA VAL A 127 9.55 -16.87 31.59
C VAL A 127 10.82 -17.74 31.76
N PRO A 128 11.62 -17.53 32.81
CA PRO A 128 12.77 -18.39 33.10
C PRO A 128 12.37 -19.87 33.20
N GLY A 129 13.07 -20.73 32.45
CA GLY A 129 12.78 -22.17 32.40
C GLY A 129 11.79 -22.60 31.32
N ALA A 130 11.23 -21.65 30.55
CA ALA A 130 10.45 -21.97 29.36
C ALA A 130 11.30 -22.70 28.32
N ARG A 131 10.71 -23.72 27.67
CA ARG A 131 11.33 -24.51 26.61
C ARG A 131 10.92 -24.09 25.21
N ALA A 132 9.95 -23.18 25.11
CA ALA A 132 9.45 -22.63 23.86
C ALA A 132 9.13 -21.15 24.07
N ALA A 133 9.33 -20.36 23.02
CA ALA A 133 8.87 -18.98 22.94
C ALA A 133 7.70 -18.91 21.95
N GLN A 134 6.71 -18.07 22.25
CA GLN A 134 5.62 -17.80 21.32
C GLN A 134 5.94 -16.51 20.57
N VAL A 135 5.85 -16.54 19.25
CA VAL A 135 6.04 -15.37 18.40
C VAL A 135 4.70 -14.67 18.15
N GLU A 136 4.75 -13.36 17.95
CA GLU A 136 3.56 -12.58 17.60
C GLU A 136 3.37 -12.56 16.07
N LEU A 137 2.13 -12.75 15.63
CA LEU A 137 1.75 -12.71 14.22
C LEU A 137 0.84 -11.51 13.95
N TYR A 138 1.03 -10.90 12.79
CA TYR A 138 0.34 -9.69 12.38
C TYR A 138 -0.36 -9.91 11.04
N ALA A 139 -1.61 -9.48 10.91
CA ALA A 139 -2.34 -9.64 9.67
C ALA A 139 -2.21 -8.37 8.82
N VAL A 140 -1.63 -8.48 7.62
CA VAL A 140 -1.69 -7.40 6.62
C VAL A 140 -3.07 -7.35 5.97
N ARG A 141 -3.68 -8.52 5.79
CA ARG A 141 -5.05 -8.72 5.32
C ARG A 141 -5.72 -9.81 6.15
N PRO A 142 -7.06 -9.81 6.26
CA PRO A 142 -7.79 -10.88 6.95
C PRO A 142 -7.41 -12.27 6.38
N GLY A 143 -6.94 -13.17 7.25
CA GLY A 143 -6.55 -14.53 6.87
C GLY A 143 -5.11 -14.70 6.38
N GLU A 144 -4.31 -13.63 6.36
CA GLU A 144 -2.90 -13.66 5.93
C GLU A 144 -1.98 -13.25 7.10
N PRO A 145 -1.73 -14.16 8.06
CA PRO A 145 -0.85 -13.87 9.19
C PRO A 145 0.60 -13.80 8.71
N MET A 146 1.32 -12.76 9.12
CA MET A 146 2.72 -12.50 8.78
C MET A 146 3.55 -12.48 10.04
N LEU A 147 4.77 -13.02 9.94
CA LEU A 147 5.80 -12.88 10.95
C LEU A 147 6.59 -11.60 10.70
N LEU A 148 6.90 -10.85 11.74
CA LEU A 148 7.80 -9.69 11.60
C LEU A 148 9.23 -10.09 11.96
N ALA A 149 10.20 -9.61 11.20
CA ALA A 149 11.61 -9.81 11.46
C ALA A 149 12.40 -8.51 11.27
N TYR A 150 13.46 -8.35 12.06
CA TYR A 150 14.29 -7.16 12.05
C TYR A 150 15.76 -7.54 12.09
N GLY A 151 16.61 -6.74 11.44
CA GLY A 151 18.06 -6.98 11.43
C GLY A 151 18.73 -6.74 12.79
N SER A 152 18.09 -5.96 13.68
CA SER A 152 18.60 -5.67 15.02
C SER A 152 17.49 -5.56 16.06
N LEU A 153 17.84 -5.74 17.34
CA LEU A 153 16.92 -5.50 18.46
C LEU A 153 16.51 -4.02 18.57
N GLU A 154 17.38 -3.11 18.14
CA GLU A 154 17.11 -1.67 18.15
C GLU A 154 16.00 -1.34 17.15
N ASP A 155 16.09 -1.84 15.92
CA ASP A 155 15.08 -1.64 14.88
C ASP A 155 13.73 -2.22 15.28
N LEU A 156 13.74 -3.43 15.86
CA LEU A 156 12.54 -4.06 16.40
C LEU A 156 11.87 -3.17 17.44
N ARG A 157 12.62 -2.63 18.41
CA ARG A 157 12.06 -1.75 19.45
C ARG A 157 11.59 -0.41 18.90
N ALA A 158 12.30 0.17 17.94
CA ALA A 158 11.88 1.39 17.27
C ALA A 158 10.54 1.21 16.54
N CYS A 159 10.34 0.03 15.94
CA CYS A 159 9.15 -0.29 15.14
C CYS A 159 7.97 -0.81 15.98
N CYS A 160 8.22 -1.67 16.96
CA CYS A 160 7.20 -2.37 17.75
C CYS A 160 6.97 -1.77 19.15
N GLY A 161 7.83 -0.85 19.60
CA GLY A 161 7.79 -0.27 20.94
C GLY A 161 8.97 -0.72 21.82
N GLU A 162 9.41 0.16 22.70
CA GLU A 162 10.61 -0.01 23.53
C GLU A 162 10.56 -1.26 24.42
N HIS A 163 9.35 -1.66 24.82
CA HIS A 163 9.10 -2.77 25.74
C HIS A 163 8.75 -4.08 25.04
N GLN A 164 8.78 -4.13 23.70
CA GLN A 164 8.51 -5.34 22.95
C GLN A 164 9.48 -6.46 23.36
N ALA A 165 8.93 -7.59 23.79
CA ALA A 165 9.71 -8.80 23.99
C ALA A 165 10.12 -9.38 22.62
N ALA A 166 11.34 -9.91 22.57
CA ALA A 166 11.92 -10.38 21.32
C ALA A 166 12.75 -11.64 21.55
N ILE A 167 12.81 -12.47 20.53
CA ILE A 167 13.77 -13.57 20.42
C ILE A 167 14.73 -13.29 19.26
N ARG A 168 15.97 -13.75 19.42
CA ARG A 168 16.94 -13.79 18.33
C ARG A 168 16.94 -15.18 17.71
N VAL A 169 16.90 -15.24 16.39
CA VAL A 169 17.05 -16.47 15.60
C VAL A 169 18.15 -16.30 14.56
N ASN A 170 18.68 -17.42 14.08
CA ASN A 170 19.56 -17.36 12.91
C ASN A 170 18.69 -17.13 11.67
N PRO A 171 19.13 -16.31 10.70
CA PRO A 171 18.35 -16.04 9.50
C PRO A 171 18.02 -17.29 8.68
N GLU A 172 18.90 -18.31 8.72
CA GLU A 172 18.68 -19.63 8.10
C GLU A 172 17.54 -20.44 8.73
N ASP A 173 17.14 -20.12 9.97
CA ASP A 173 16.05 -20.77 10.68
C ASP A 173 14.70 -20.07 10.44
N LEU A 174 14.68 -18.89 9.80
CA LEU A 174 13.46 -18.08 9.65
C LEU A 174 12.33 -18.80 8.91
N ASP A 175 12.66 -19.56 7.86
CA ASP A 175 11.65 -20.32 7.12
C ASP A 175 10.98 -21.38 8.00
N ALA A 176 11.77 -22.05 8.85
CA ALA A 176 11.26 -23.04 9.80
C ALA A 176 10.39 -22.39 10.88
N VAL A 177 10.83 -21.26 11.44
CA VAL A 177 10.07 -20.50 12.44
C VAL A 177 8.75 -19.99 11.86
N THR A 178 8.77 -19.47 10.62
CA THR A 178 7.59 -18.98 9.91
C THR A 178 6.56 -20.10 9.71
N ALA A 179 7.03 -21.26 9.25
CA ALA A 179 6.19 -22.43 9.06
C ALA A 179 5.61 -22.96 10.39
N GLU A 180 6.42 -23.04 11.44
CA GLU A 180 5.99 -23.52 12.77
C GLU A 180 4.98 -22.56 13.42
N ALA A 181 5.18 -21.25 13.24
CA ALA A 181 4.24 -20.24 13.72
C ALA A 181 2.91 -20.24 12.95
N GLY A 182 2.85 -20.85 11.76
CA GLY A 182 1.68 -20.81 10.89
C GLY A 182 1.52 -19.46 10.16
N ALA A 183 2.62 -18.74 9.96
CA ALA A 183 2.64 -17.52 9.17
C ALA A 183 2.67 -17.83 7.66
N HIS A 184 2.03 -16.96 6.87
CA HIS A 184 2.05 -16.99 5.41
C HIS A 184 3.38 -16.51 4.84
N GLY A 185 4.12 -15.67 5.59
CA GLY A 185 5.42 -15.16 5.20
C GLY A 185 6.05 -14.28 6.27
N VAL A 186 7.18 -13.67 5.91
CA VAL A 186 7.96 -12.76 6.77
C VAL A 186 7.93 -11.36 6.18
N LEU A 187 7.73 -10.36 7.02
CA LEU A 187 7.92 -8.94 6.68
C LEU A 187 9.13 -8.41 7.46
N PHE A 188 10.06 -7.82 6.72
CA PHE A 188 11.21 -7.16 7.31
C PHE A 188 10.93 -5.68 7.57
N ASP A 189 11.38 -5.21 8.73
CA ASP A 189 11.40 -3.80 9.12
C ASP A 189 10.04 -3.09 9.02
N ALA A 190 8.97 -3.85 9.24
CA ALA A 190 7.61 -3.32 9.26
C ALA A 190 7.43 -2.38 10.47
N VAL A 191 6.89 -1.19 10.23
CA VAL A 191 6.62 -0.20 11.28
C VAL A 191 5.18 -0.35 11.73
N LEU A 192 4.95 -0.75 13.00
CA LEU A 192 3.60 -0.88 13.53
C LEU A 192 2.95 0.49 13.77
N ASP A 193 1.63 0.54 13.64
CA ASP A 193 0.85 1.71 14.06
C ASP A 193 1.00 1.96 15.57
N GLN A 194 0.93 3.22 16.00
CA GLN A 194 1.23 3.60 17.39
C GLN A 194 0.36 2.85 18.41
N GLU A 195 -0.89 2.55 18.08
CA GLU A 195 -1.83 1.83 18.96
C GLU A 195 -1.46 0.36 19.18
N LEU A 196 -0.70 -0.22 18.26
CA LEU A 196 -0.22 -1.61 18.33
C LEU A 196 1.17 -1.71 18.98
N ARG A 197 1.82 -0.57 19.26
CA ARG A 197 3.15 -0.56 19.88
C ARG A 197 3.05 -0.71 21.39
N TYR A 198 3.95 -1.50 21.95
CA TYR A 198 4.04 -1.67 23.40
C TYR A 198 4.65 -0.43 24.05
N SER A 199 3.82 0.30 24.78
CA SER A 199 4.19 1.55 25.48
C SER A 199 4.60 1.36 26.94
N GLY A 200 4.53 0.13 27.49
CA GLY A 200 4.95 -0.19 28.85
C GLY A 200 5.36 -1.66 29.03
N PRO A 201 6.07 -2.01 30.11
CA PRO A 201 6.44 -3.40 30.40
C PRO A 201 5.19 -4.24 30.66
N VAL A 202 5.06 -5.36 29.95
CA VAL A 202 3.90 -6.25 30.11
C VAL A 202 4.09 -7.15 31.33
N VAL A 203 3.25 -6.98 32.35
CA VAL A 203 3.38 -7.65 33.67
C VAL A 203 2.44 -8.86 33.81
N ASP A 204 1.31 -8.89 33.10
CA ASP A 204 0.34 -9.99 33.16
C ASP A 204 -0.55 -9.99 31.90
N TRP A 205 -0.75 -11.17 31.31
CA TRP A 205 -1.54 -11.40 30.08
C TRP A 205 -2.87 -12.12 30.36
N ALA A 206 -3.23 -12.39 31.62
CA ALA A 206 -4.54 -12.97 31.94
C ALA A 206 -5.72 -12.03 31.62
N HIS A 207 -5.46 -10.77 31.30
CA HIS A 207 -6.45 -9.79 30.85
C HIS A 207 -6.12 -9.29 29.45
N ARG A 208 -6.98 -9.61 28.48
CA ARG A 208 -7.15 -8.80 27.27
C ARG A 208 -8.43 -8.00 27.47
N ASP A 209 -8.30 -6.69 27.74
CA ASP A 209 -9.43 -5.79 27.55
C ASP A 209 -9.67 -5.66 26.04
N VAL A 210 -10.82 -6.18 25.63
CA VAL A 210 -11.33 -6.03 24.26
C VAL A 210 -12.07 -4.70 24.23
N CYS A 211 -11.50 -3.71 23.55
CA CYS A 211 -12.20 -2.51 23.10
C CYS A 211 -12.22 -2.51 21.57
#